data_AF-A0AAV7V8R9-F1
#
_entry.id   AF-A0AAV7V8R9-F1
#
_cell.length_a   1.000
_cell.length_b   1.000
_cell.length_c   1.000
_cell.angle_alpha   90.00
_cell.angle_beta   90.00
_cell.angle_gamma   90.00
#
_symmetry.space_group_name_H-M   'P 1'
#
loop_
_entity.id
_entity.type
_entity.pdbx_description
1 polymer ?
#
loop_
_entity_poly.entity_id
_entity_poly.type
_entity_poly.pdbx_seq_one_letter_code
_entity_poly.pdbx_strand_id
1 'polypeptide(L)'
;MHCAAESSRDTQGSVMHCAAEYSNDTQGSVMHCAAEYSSNTQGSVMHCAAEYSSDTQVSVMHCATQYSRDTQCSVMHCAAEYSSDTQYSVMHCAAESSSDTQGSVMHCATQYSRDTQCSVMHCSAEYSSDTQGSVMHCAAEYSSDTQGSVMHCAAEYSSDTQYSVMHCAAESSSDTQGSVMHYETQYSSDTQGSVMRCASEYSSNSQGSVMHCAA
;
A
#
# COMPACT_ATOMS: atom_id res chain seq x y z
N MET A 1 -15.98 5.62 -29.55
CA MET A 1 -16.11 4.29 -30.16
C MET A 1 -17.06 3.47 -29.31
N HIS A 2 -17.98 2.71 -29.93
CA HIS A 2 -18.79 1.72 -29.23
C HIS A 2 -18.53 0.36 -29.86
N CYS A 3 -18.09 -0.62 -29.08
CA CYS A 3 -17.79 -1.95 -29.57
C CYS A 3 -18.36 -3.03 -28.64
N ALA A 4 -18.82 -4.15 -29.20
CA ALA A 4 -19.14 -5.33 -28.41
C ALA A 4 -17.87 -6.14 -28.11
N ALA A 5 -17.02 -6.30 -29.12
CA ALA A 5 -15.67 -6.81 -28.99
C ALA A 5 -14.80 -6.13 -30.05
N GLU A 6 -13.59 -5.74 -29.69
CA GLU A 6 -12.60 -5.21 -30.60
C GLU A 6 -11.28 -5.97 -30.45
N SER A 7 -10.64 -6.24 -31.58
CA SER A 7 -9.28 -6.75 -31.63
C SER A 7 -8.50 -5.94 -32.65
N SER A 8 -7.50 -5.22 -32.18
CA SER A 8 -6.69 -4.30 -32.96
C SER A 8 -5.21 -4.47 -32.56
N ARG A 9 -4.31 -3.84 -33.31
CA ARG A 9 -2.94 -3.63 -32.80
C ARG A 9 -2.93 -2.41 -31.89
N ASP A 10 -3.60 -1.35 -32.34
CA ASP A 10 -3.70 -0.08 -31.65
C ASP A 10 -5.17 0.35 -31.66
N THR A 11 -5.70 0.68 -30.48
CA THR A 11 -7.03 1.28 -30.32
C THR A 11 -6.84 2.72 -29.85
N GLN A 12 -7.42 3.68 -30.57
CA GLN A 12 -7.36 5.08 -30.19
C GLN A 12 -8.73 5.76 -30.27
N GLY A 13 -9.09 6.51 -29.24
CA GLY A 13 -10.30 7.32 -29.29
C GLY A 13 -10.45 8.26 -28.11
N SER A 14 -11.07 9.44 -28.32
CA SER A 14 -11.32 10.37 -27.21
C SER A 14 -12.27 9.78 -26.16
N VAL A 15 -13.28 9.04 -26.60
CA VAL A 15 -14.22 8.32 -25.71
C VAL A 15 -14.45 6.91 -26.27
N MET A 16 -14.21 5.89 -25.46
CA MET A 16 -14.33 4.47 -25.85
C MET A 16 -15.26 3.73 -24.89
N HIS A 17 -16.15 2.94 -25.47
CA HIS A 17 -17.08 2.06 -24.76
C HIS A 17 -17.03 0.69 -25.39
N CYS A 18 -16.44 -0.28 -24.69
CA CYS A 18 -16.26 -1.63 -25.20
C CYS A 18 -16.70 -2.67 -24.17
N ALA A 19 -17.40 -3.72 -24.58
CA ALA A 19 -17.63 -4.83 -23.65
C ALA A 19 -16.34 -5.66 -23.50
N ALA A 20 -15.61 -5.89 -24.59
CA ALA A 20 -14.29 -6.50 -24.55
C ALA A 20 -13.33 -5.80 -25.53
N GLU A 21 -12.12 -5.52 -25.08
CA GLU A 21 -11.05 -4.94 -25.92
C GLU A 21 -9.80 -5.81 -25.85
N TYR A 22 -9.19 -6.05 -27.01
CA TYR A 22 -7.90 -6.72 -27.17
C TYR A 22 -7.00 -5.86 -28.06
N SER A 23 -5.97 -5.26 -27.49
CA SER A 23 -5.02 -4.42 -28.22
C SER A 23 -3.59 -4.70 -27.77
N ASN A 24 -2.60 -4.25 -28.53
CA ASN A 24 -1.27 -4.05 -27.93
C ASN A 24 -1.27 -2.71 -27.22
N ASP A 25 -1.75 -1.67 -27.88
CA ASP A 25 -1.76 -0.31 -27.36
C ASP A 25 -3.19 0.25 -27.33
N THR A 26 -3.65 0.68 -26.16
CA THR A 26 -4.96 1.32 -25.98
C THR A 26 -4.75 2.75 -25.50
N GLN A 27 -5.24 3.72 -26.28
CA GLN A 27 -5.11 5.14 -25.93
C GLN A 27 -6.46 5.86 -25.99
N GLY A 28 -6.88 6.46 -24.88
CA GLY A 28 -8.08 7.29 -24.89
C GLY A 28 -8.20 8.28 -23.75
N SER A 29 -8.97 9.35 -23.95
CA SER A 29 -9.21 10.31 -22.88
C SER A 29 -10.16 9.71 -21.83
N VAL A 30 -11.24 9.06 -22.28
CA VAL A 30 -12.19 8.36 -21.40
C VAL A 30 -12.46 6.95 -21.95
N MET A 31 -12.23 5.94 -21.13
CA MET A 31 -12.37 4.53 -21.50
C MET A 31 -13.33 3.83 -20.55
N HIS A 32 -14.30 3.12 -21.12
CA HIS A 32 -15.24 2.29 -20.38
C HIS A 32 -15.22 0.89 -20.98
N CYS A 33 -14.59 -0.05 -20.28
CA CYS A 33 -14.49 -1.44 -20.72
C CYS A 33 -15.11 -2.39 -19.68
N ALA A 34 -15.80 -3.45 -20.11
CA ALA A 34 -16.10 -4.51 -19.14
C ALA A 34 -14.86 -5.39 -18.93
N ALA A 35 -14.16 -5.74 -20.01
CA ALA A 35 -12.86 -6.38 -19.96
C ALA A 35 -11.89 -5.73 -20.95
N GLU A 36 -10.68 -5.42 -20.48
CA GLU A 36 -9.60 -4.88 -21.31
C GLU A 36 -8.37 -5.80 -21.22
N TYR A 37 -7.81 -6.12 -22.38
CA TYR A 37 -6.56 -6.84 -22.53
C TYR A 37 -5.63 -6.03 -23.42
N SER A 38 -4.62 -5.42 -22.82
CA SER A 38 -3.65 -4.58 -23.52
C SER A 38 -2.22 -5.01 -23.17
N SER A 39 -1.25 -4.63 -23.99
CA SER A 39 0.13 -4.55 -23.49
C SER A 39 0.29 -3.24 -22.74
N ASN A 40 -0.14 -2.13 -23.37
CA ASN A 40 -0.03 -0.79 -22.81
C ASN A 40 -1.38 -0.09 -22.86
N THR A 41 -1.78 0.50 -21.74
CA THR A 41 -2.94 1.40 -21.70
C THR A 41 -2.56 2.78 -21.24
N GLN A 42 -2.95 3.79 -22.02
CA GLN A 42 -2.74 5.19 -21.69
C GLN A 42 -4.04 6.00 -21.76
N GLY A 43 -4.29 6.84 -20.75
CA GLY A 43 -5.46 7.70 -20.80
C GLY A 43 -5.62 8.70 -19.67
N SER A 44 -6.74 9.41 -19.67
CA SER A 44 -7.08 10.32 -18.57
C SER A 44 -7.97 9.62 -17.55
N VAL A 45 -9.06 8.99 -17.99
CA VAL A 45 -10.02 8.29 -17.13
C VAL A 45 -10.31 6.91 -17.68
N MET A 46 -10.18 5.89 -16.83
CA MET A 46 -10.55 4.52 -17.13
C MET A 46 -11.57 3.99 -16.14
N HIS A 47 -12.60 3.35 -16.66
CA HIS A 47 -13.55 2.53 -15.90
C HIS A 47 -13.57 1.13 -16.48
N CYS A 48 -13.06 0.17 -15.72
CA CYS A 48 -13.00 -1.24 -16.13
C CYS A 48 -13.65 -2.16 -15.09
N ALA A 49 -14.29 -3.25 -15.51
CA ALA A 49 -14.61 -4.31 -14.54
C ALA A 49 -13.37 -5.20 -14.34
N ALA A 50 -12.70 -5.58 -15.43
CA ALA A 50 -11.43 -6.27 -15.39
C ALA A 50 -10.43 -5.65 -16.38
N GLU A 51 -9.20 -5.44 -15.94
CA GLU A 51 -8.08 -4.97 -16.76
C GLU A 51 -6.92 -5.95 -16.65
N TYR A 52 -6.35 -6.29 -17.81
CA TYR A 52 -5.14 -7.09 -17.96
C TYR A 52 -4.17 -6.33 -18.85
N SER A 53 -3.19 -5.69 -18.26
CA SER A 53 -2.17 -4.91 -18.95
C SER A 53 -0.76 -5.39 -18.60
N SER A 54 0.23 -5.06 -19.42
CA SER A 54 1.60 -5.02 -18.91
C SER A 54 1.81 -3.67 -18.21
N ASP A 55 1.52 -2.58 -18.92
CA ASP A 55 1.77 -1.22 -18.44
C ASP A 55 0.48 -0.39 -18.48
N THR A 56 0.09 0.21 -17.36
CA THR A 56 -1.05 1.14 -17.31
C THR A 56 -0.61 2.53 -16.84
N GLN A 57 -0.89 3.55 -17.65
CA GLN A 57 -0.64 4.95 -17.35
C GLN A 57 -1.92 5.78 -17.52
N VAL A 58 -2.67 5.95 -16.43
CA VAL A 58 -3.92 6.74 -16.46
C VAL A 58 -3.96 7.78 -15.35
N SER A 59 -4.65 8.90 -15.56
CA SER A 59 -4.79 9.87 -14.46
C SER A 59 -5.74 9.36 -13.37
N VAL A 60 -6.87 8.78 -13.76
CA VAL A 60 -7.88 8.23 -12.84
C VAL A 60 -8.30 6.85 -13.31
N MET A 61 -8.22 5.88 -12.40
CA MET A 61 -8.68 4.51 -12.61
C MET A 61 -9.79 4.14 -11.65
N HIS A 62 -10.84 3.53 -12.18
CA HIS A 62 -11.82 2.78 -11.42
C HIS A 62 -11.89 1.36 -11.98
N CYS A 63 -11.41 0.38 -11.22
CA CYS A 63 -11.43 -1.02 -11.64
C CYS A 63 -12.05 -1.92 -10.57
N ALA A 64 -12.76 -2.98 -10.94
CA ALA A 64 -13.08 -4.02 -9.96
C ALA A 64 -11.88 -4.94 -9.75
N THR A 65 -11.20 -5.34 -10.82
CA THR A 65 -10.00 -6.18 -10.73
C THR A 65 -8.95 -5.77 -11.76
N GLN A 66 -7.76 -5.44 -11.29
CA GLN A 66 -6.63 -5.07 -12.14
C GLN A 66 -5.51 -6.10 -12.04
N TYR A 67 -4.99 -6.52 -13.19
CA TYR A 67 -3.75 -7.26 -13.32
C TYR A 67 -2.81 -6.47 -14.21
N SER A 68 -1.70 -6.00 -13.65
CA SER A 68 -0.67 -5.27 -14.38
C SER A 68 0.72 -5.81 -14.04
N ARG A 69 1.72 -5.52 -14.87
CA ARG A 69 3.10 -5.51 -14.37
C ARG A 69 3.35 -4.17 -13.69
N ASP A 70 3.14 -3.08 -14.42
CA ASP A 70 3.45 -1.73 -13.99
C ASP A 70 2.20 -0.86 -14.03
N THR A 71 1.86 -0.21 -12.92
CA THR A 71 0.76 0.75 -12.86
C THR A 71 1.23 2.11 -12.39
N GLN A 72 0.91 3.14 -13.17
CA GLN A 72 1.09 4.53 -12.81
C GLN A 72 -0.25 5.27 -12.89
N CYS A 73 -0.82 5.60 -11.73
CA CYS A 73 -2.11 6.28 -11.62
C CYS A 73 -2.05 7.48 -10.70
N SER A 74 -2.61 8.64 -11.08
CA SER A 74 -2.72 9.73 -10.07
C SER A 74 -3.71 9.35 -8.97
N VAL A 75 -4.89 8.87 -9.37
CA VAL A 75 -5.94 8.38 -8.44
C VAL A 75 -6.38 7.00 -8.88
N MET A 76 -6.36 6.04 -7.95
CA MET A 76 -6.81 4.68 -8.18
C MET A 76 -7.91 4.27 -7.19
N HIS A 77 -8.96 3.69 -7.73
CA HIS A 77 -10.01 3.00 -6.98
C HIS A 77 -10.17 1.57 -7.51
N CYS A 78 -9.66 0.60 -6.76
CA CYS A 78 -9.70 -0.81 -7.12
C CYS A 78 -10.38 -1.64 -6.02
N ALA A 79 -11.12 -2.69 -6.39
CA ALA A 79 -11.51 -3.68 -5.37
C ALA A 79 -10.36 -4.67 -5.14
N ALA A 80 -9.72 -5.13 -6.22
CA ALA A 80 -8.51 -5.95 -6.15
C ALA A 80 -7.47 -5.48 -7.17
N GLU A 81 -6.23 -5.35 -6.74
CA GLU A 81 -5.08 -5.01 -7.58
C GLU A 81 -3.98 -6.04 -7.42
N TYR A 82 -3.46 -6.49 -8.56
CA TYR A 82 -2.30 -7.37 -8.67
C TYR A 82 -1.30 -6.73 -9.61
N SER A 83 -0.17 -6.28 -9.08
CA SER A 83 0.90 -5.61 -9.82
C SER A 83 2.27 -6.17 -9.45
N SER A 84 3.28 -5.88 -10.28
CA SER A 84 4.66 -5.92 -9.81
C SER A 84 4.98 -4.58 -9.14
N ASP A 85 4.79 -3.50 -9.89
CA ASP A 85 5.12 -2.14 -9.43
C ASP A 85 3.90 -1.22 -9.53
N THR A 86 3.60 -0.51 -8.46
CA THR A 86 2.48 0.45 -8.41
C THR A 86 2.93 1.83 -7.93
N GLN A 87 2.69 2.85 -8.74
CA GLN A 87 2.94 4.26 -8.43
C GLN A 87 1.65 5.07 -8.43
N TYR A 88 1.40 5.80 -7.34
CA TYR A 88 0.21 6.67 -7.25
C TYR A 88 0.36 7.93 -6.40
N SER A 89 -0.56 8.88 -6.60
CA SER A 89 -0.76 9.95 -5.62
C SER A 89 -1.76 9.53 -4.55
N VAL A 90 -2.93 8.99 -4.94
CA VAL A 90 -3.94 8.48 -4.02
C VAL A 90 -4.44 7.11 -4.46
N MET A 91 -4.45 6.14 -3.55
CA MET A 91 -5.02 4.82 -3.78
C MET A 91 -6.10 4.50 -2.74
N HIS A 92 -7.21 3.98 -3.23
CA HIS A 92 -8.20 3.27 -2.44
C HIS A 92 -8.36 1.86 -2.99
N CYS A 93 -7.92 0.86 -2.22
CA CYS A 93 -8.04 -0.54 -2.58
C CYS A 93 -8.70 -1.35 -1.47
N ALA A 94 -9.44 -2.42 -1.81
CA ALA A 94 -9.85 -3.38 -0.78
C ALA A 94 -8.75 -4.42 -0.56
N ALA A 95 -8.12 -4.92 -1.63
CA ALA A 95 -7.00 -5.85 -1.57
C ALA A 95 -5.92 -5.51 -2.60
N GLU A 96 -4.70 -5.29 -2.14
CA GLU A 96 -3.53 -5.05 -3.00
C GLU A 96 -2.53 -6.19 -2.84
N SER A 97 -1.94 -6.61 -3.95
CA SER A 97 -0.79 -7.51 -3.99
C SER A 97 0.22 -6.99 -5.00
N SER A 98 1.34 -6.48 -4.50
CA SER A 98 2.42 -5.88 -5.29
C SER A 98 3.78 -6.47 -4.89
N SER A 99 4.80 -6.26 -5.71
CA SER A 99 6.18 -6.32 -5.21
C SER A 99 6.53 -4.98 -4.58
N ASP A 100 6.41 -3.91 -5.35
CA ASP A 100 6.83 -2.57 -4.95
C ASP A 100 5.65 -1.59 -5.05
N THR A 101 5.36 -0.90 -3.95
CA THR A 101 4.31 0.12 -3.89
C THR A 101 4.87 1.46 -3.48
N GLN A 102 4.68 2.49 -4.32
CA GLN A 102 5.10 3.86 -4.03
C GLN A 102 3.95 4.85 -4.18
N GLY A 103 3.72 5.67 -3.16
CA GLY A 103 2.75 6.75 -3.30
C GLY A 103 2.69 7.78 -2.18
N SER A 104 1.68 8.65 -2.26
CA SER A 104 1.47 9.70 -1.25
C SER A 104 0.45 9.28 -0.19
N VAL A 105 -0.73 8.81 -0.61
CA VAL A 105 -1.80 8.42 0.32
C VAL A 105 -2.40 7.08 -0.07
N MET A 106 -2.33 6.11 0.83
CA MET A 106 -2.95 4.80 0.66
C MET A 106 -4.07 4.59 1.67
N HIS A 107 -5.19 4.08 1.17
CA HIS A 107 -6.22 3.43 1.97
C HIS A 107 -6.45 2.01 1.45
N CYS A 108 -6.03 1.01 2.23
CA CYS A 108 -6.20 -0.39 1.87
C CYS A 108 -6.87 -1.17 3.00
N ALA A 109 -7.75 -2.13 2.69
CA ALA A 109 -8.21 -3.05 3.74
C ALA A 109 -7.11 -4.09 4.02
N THR A 110 -6.57 -4.71 2.98
CA THR A 110 -5.49 -5.70 3.08
C THR A 110 -4.42 -5.45 2.03
N GLN A 111 -3.17 -5.29 2.47
CA GLN A 111 -2.03 -5.09 1.60
C GLN A 111 -1.02 -6.24 1.74
N TYR A 112 -0.57 -6.78 0.60
CA TYR A 112 0.59 -7.65 0.50
C TYR A 112 1.62 -6.99 -0.42
N SER A 113 2.80 -6.67 0.10
CA SER A 113 3.90 -6.11 -0.67
C SER A 113 5.22 -6.78 -0.30
N ARG A 114 6.25 -6.63 -1.12
CA ARG A 114 7.62 -6.77 -0.62
C ARG A 114 8.02 -5.43 0.01
N ASP A 115 7.93 -4.36 -0.76
CA ASP A 115 8.42 -3.04 -0.40
C ASP A 115 7.29 -2.01 -0.52
N THR A 116 7.03 -1.26 0.55
CA THR A 116 6.07 -0.15 0.52
C THR A 116 6.71 1.16 0.95
N GLN A 117 6.57 2.18 0.10
CA GLN A 117 6.92 3.56 0.41
C GLN A 117 5.72 4.49 0.22
N CYS A 118 5.09 4.90 1.33
CA CYS A 118 3.94 5.78 1.28
C CYS A 118 4.03 6.91 2.31
N SER A 119 3.72 8.15 1.92
CA SER A 119 3.77 9.26 2.89
C SER A 119 2.74 9.07 4.01
N VAL A 120 1.52 8.69 3.66
CA VAL A 120 0.42 8.41 4.61
C VAL A 120 -0.25 7.09 4.25
N MET A 121 -0.28 6.17 5.21
CA MET A 121 -0.90 4.86 5.02
C MET A 121 -1.99 4.61 6.05
N HIS A 122 -3.12 4.09 5.57
CA HIS A 122 -4.21 3.56 6.36
C HIS A 122 -4.54 2.14 5.90
N CYS A 123 -4.12 1.15 6.68
CA CYS A 123 -4.33 -0.27 6.39
C CYS A 123 -5.09 -0.96 7.53
N SER A 124 -5.97 -1.91 7.22
CA SER A 124 -6.49 -2.79 8.28
C SER A 124 -5.50 -3.92 8.56
N ALA A 125 -4.94 -4.53 7.52
CA ALA A 125 -3.87 -5.51 7.62
C ALA A 125 -2.79 -5.23 6.57
N GLU A 126 -1.54 -5.18 7.00
CA GLU A 126 -0.37 -5.01 6.15
C GLU A 126 0.60 -6.18 6.33
N TYR A 127 1.07 -6.70 5.21
CA TYR A 127 2.11 -7.73 5.13
C TYR A 127 3.19 -7.26 4.16
N SER A 128 4.37 -6.94 4.68
CA SER A 128 5.51 -6.44 3.91
C SER A 128 6.81 -7.12 4.33
N SER A 129 7.85 -6.97 3.49
CA SER A 129 9.22 -7.14 3.97
C SER A 129 9.70 -5.81 4.57
N ASP A 130 9.56 -4.73 3.80
CA ASP A 130 9.99 -3.39 4.19
C ASP A 130 8.84 -2.38 4.05
N THR A 131 8.58 -1.60 5.10
CA THR A 131 7.60 -0.50 5.07
C THR A 131 8.25 0.80 5.49
N GLN A 132 8.12 1.83 4.63
CA GLN A 132 8.53 3.18 4.91
C GLN A 132 7.39 4.18 4.72
N GLY A 133 7.16 5.02 5.74
CA GLY A 133 6.21 6.12 5.60
C GLY A 133 6.34 7.23 6.62
N SER A 134 5.68 8.36 6.39
CA SER A 134 5.69 9.46 7.36
C SER A 134 4.68 9.21 8.47
N VAL A 135 3.45 8.85 8.11
CA VAL A 135 2.36 8.56 9.06
C VAL A 135 1.71 7.23 8.69
N MET A 136 1.71 6.27 9.61
CA MET A 136 1.09 4.96 9.44
C MET A 136 0.00 4.71 10.47
N HIS A 137 -1.13 4.21 9.98
CA HIS A 137 -2.26 3.77 10.76
C HIS A 137 -2.66 2.36 10.32
N CYS A 138 -2.23 1.37 11.09
CA CYS A 138 -2.45 -0.04 10.77
C CYS A 138 -3.20 -0.75 11.91
N ALA A 139 -4.26 -1.51 11.64
CA ALA A 139 -4.84 -2.33 12.72
C ALA A 139 -3.90 -3.50 13.05
N ALA A 140 -3.37 -4.17 12.03
CA ALA A 140 -2.33 -5.18 12.17
C ALA A 140 -1.23 -4.96 11.11
N GLU A 141 0.02 -5.01 11.54
CA GLU A 141 1.21 -4.87 10.69
C GLU A 141 2.15 -6.05 10.90
N TYR A 142 2.57 -6.66 9.80
CA TYR A 142 3.52 -7.76 9.76
C TYR A 142 4.63 -7.41 8.77
N SER A 143 5.81 -7.10 9.28
CA SER A 143 6.94 -6.67 8.47
C SER A 143 8.25 -7.30 8.94
N SER A 144 9.30 -7.17 8.14
CA SER A 144 10.67 -7.38 8.63
C SER A 144 11.21 -6.08 9.18
N ASP A 145 11.09 -4.99 8.40
CA ASP A 145 11.63 -3.67 8.74
C ASP A 145 10.57 -2.58 8.55
N THR A 146 10.32 -1.79 9.60
CA THR A 146 9.35 -0.69 9.57
C THR A 146 10.02 0.63 9.95
N GLN A 147 9.82 1.68 9.14
CA GLN A 147 10.41 2.98 9.39
C GLN A 147 9.45 4.15 9.11
N GLY A 148 9.41 5.09 10.05
CA GLY A 148 8.69 6.33 9.80
C GLY A 148 8.80 7.43 10.85
N SER A 149 7.92 8.42 10.73
CA SER A 149 7.83 9.50 11.72
C SER A 149 6.83 9.17 12.81
N VAL A 150 5.62 8.75 12.44
CA VAL A 150 4.52 8.46 13.37
C VAL A 150 3.86 7.13 13.00
N MET A 151 3.72 6.26 13.99
CA MET A 151 2.96 5.02 13.88
C MET A 151 1.84 4.97 14.91
N HIS A 152 0.67 4.55 14.46
CA HIS A 152 -0.45 4.15 15.28
C HIS A 152 -0.89 2.74 14.87
N CYS A 153 -0.71 1.77 15.77
CA CYS A 153 -1.10 0.40 15.49
C CYS A 153 -1.90 -0.25 16.63
N ALA A 154 -2.72 -1.27 16.31
CA ALA A 154 -3.27 -2.13 17.36
C ALA A 154 -2.33 -3.31 17.62
N ALA A 155 -1.76 -3.92 16.58
CA ALA A 155 -0.75 -4.95 16.70
C ALA A 155 0.35 -4.76 15.64
N GLU A 156 1.61 -4.83 16.07
CA GLU A 156 2.80 -4.82 15.20
C GLU A 156 3.64 -6.06 15.47
N TYR A 157 4.07 -6.70 14.39
CA TYR A 157 5.02 -7.80 14.37
C TYR A 157 6.13 -7.46 13.37
N SER A 158 7.29 -7.04 13.88
CA SER A 158 8.44 -6.66 13.05
C SER A 158 9.71 -7.40 13.50
N SER A 159 10.78 -7.36 12.71
CA SER A 159 12.12 -7.62 13.26
C SER A 159 12.68 -6.33 13.79
N ASP A 160 12.72 -5.29 12.95
CA ASP A 160 13.25 -3.98 13.28
C ASP A 160 12.19 -2.89 13.07
N THR A 161 12.09 -1.99 14.04
CA THR A 161 11.07 -0.94 14.06
C THR A 161 11.70 0.41 14.43
N GLN A 162 11.54 1.42 13.57
CA GLN A 162 12.13 2.76 13.76
C GLN A 162 11.14 3.90 13.54
N TYR A 163 10.69 4.52 14.64
CA TYR A 163 9.73 5.62 14.60
C TYR A 163 10.07 6.78 15.52
N SER A 164 9.90 8.02 15.07
CA SER A 164 10.02 9.16 15.99
C SER A 164 8.96 9.09 17.10
N VAL A 165 7.72 8.76 16.75
CA VAL A 165 6.61 8.58 17.68
C VAL A 165 5.89 7.27 17.37
N MET A 166 5.70 6.43 18.38
CA MET A 166 5.00 5.16 18.28
C MET A 166 3.89 5.04 19.33
N HIS A 167 2.72 4.62 18.87
CA HIS A 167 1.58 4.26 19.69
C HIS A 167 1.02 2.92 19.21
N CYS A 168 1.36 1.84 19.92
CA CYS A 168 0.94 0.50 19.56
C CYS A 168 0.32 -0.21 20.75
N ALA A 169 -0.87 -0.82 20.61
CA ALA A 169 -1.43 -1.55 21.76
C ALA A 169 -0.56 -2.78 22.09
N ALA A 170 -0.21 -3.58 21.09
CA ALA A 170 0.73 -4.68 21.21
C ALA A 170 1.87 -4.58 20.18
N GLU A 171 3.11 -4.72 20.65
CA GLU A 171 4.30 -4.78 19.80
C GLU A 171 5.07 -6.08 20.06
N SER A 172 5.55 -6.71 19.00
CA SER A 172 6.52 -7.81 19.04
C SER A 172 7.62 -7.57 18.01
N SER A 173 8.82 -7.26 18.48
CA SER A 173 9.98 -6.93 17.64
C SER A 173 11.26 -7.57 18.18
N SER A 174 12.32 -7.57 17.38
CA SER A 174 13.67 -7.80 17.92
C SER A 174 14.22 -6.48 18.45
N ASP A 175 14.24 -5.46 17.59
CA ASP A 175 14.81 -4.15 17.89
C ASP A 175 13.79 -3.02 17.64
N THR A 176 13.57 -2.19 18.66
CA THR A 176 12.70 -1.00 18.56
C THR A 176 13.49 0.26 18.87
N GLN A 177 13.39 1.27 18.00
CA GLN A 177 13.96 2.59 18.23
C GLN A 177 12.93 3.70 18.03
N GLY A 178 12.88 4.64 18.97
CA GLY A 178 12.10 5.86 18.79
C GLY A 178 12.36 6.99 19.77
N SER A 179 11.71 8.15 19.55
CA SER A 179 11.82 9.26 20.51
C SER A 179 10.76 9.16 21.60
N VAL A 180 9.51 8.91 21.22
CA VAL A 180 8.38 8.75 22.13
C VAL A 180 7.66 7.46 21.80
N MET A 181 7.58 6.54 22.75
CA MET A 181 7.04 5.20 22.55
C MET A 181 6.00 4.88 23.63
N HIS A 182 4.82 4.48 23.18
CA HIS A 182 3.67 4.17 24.01
C HIS A 182 3.09 2.81 23.63
N TYR A 183 3.12 1.87 24.58
CA TYR A 183 2.59 0.52 24.41
C TYR A 183 1.57 0.17 25.50
N GLU A 184 0.63 -0.75 25.22
CA GLU A 184 0.02 -1.52 26.31
C GLU A 184 0.95 -2.68 26.65
N THR A 185 1.32 -3.50 25.66
CA THR A 185 2.20 -4.66 25.81
C THR A 185 3.35 -4.63 24.81
N GLN A 186 4.58 -4.80 25.29
CA GLN A 186 5.78 -4.84 24.44
C GLN A 186 6.58 -6.13 24.64
N TYR A 187 6.96 -6.78 23.55
CA TYR A 187 7.91 -7.88 23.50
C TYR A 187 9.07 -7.50 22.57
N SER A 188 10.26 -7.34 23.13
CA SER A 188 11.45 -6.93 22.36
C SER A 188 12.72 -7.60 22.87
N SER A 189 13.77 -7.65 22.06
CA SER A 189 15.12 -7.95 22.58
C SER A 189 15.77 -6.66 23.07
N ASP A 190 15.80 -5.65 22.20
CA ASP A 190 16.37 -4.33 22.46
C ASP A 190 15.34 -3.22 22.19
N THR A 191 15.23 -2.27 23.12
CA THR A 191 14.37 -1.08 22.94
C THR A 191 15.10 0.18 23.35
N GLN A 192 15.17 1.16 22.45
CA GLN A 192 15.81 2.44 22.70
C GLN A 192 14.86 3.60 22.41
N GLY A 193 14.58 4.43 23.43
CA GLY A 193 13.95 5.71 23.15
C GLY A 193 13.97 6.74 24.26
N SER A 194 13.69 8.00 23.93
CA SER A 194 13.81 9.09 24.91
C SER A 194 12.74 9.01 26.00
N VAL A 195 11.50 8.74 25.60
CA VAL A 195 10.34 8.56 26.48
C VAL A 195 9.68 7.23 26.15
N MET A 196 9.57 6.34 27.13
CA MET A 196 8.96 5.03 26.99
C MET A 196 7.88 4.84 28.06
N ARG A 197 6.67 4.46 27.64
CA ARG A 197 5.59 4.08 28.54
C ARG A 197 4.96 2.76 28.07
N CYS A 198 4.85 1.81 28.97
CA CYS A 198 4.17 0.55 28.69
C CYS A 198 3.47 -0.02 29.92
N ALA A 199 2.38 -0.78 29.73
CA ALA A 199 1.69 -1.44 30.83
C ALA A 199 2.33 -2.79 31.18
N SER A 200 2.94 -3.46 30.20
CA SER A 200 3.79 -4.65 30.42
C SER A 200 4.95 -4.67 29.44
N GLU A 201 6.15 -4.94 29.93
CA GLU A 201 7.39 -5.01 29.17
C GLU A 201 8.07 -6.38 29.29
N TYR A 202 8.42 -6.97 28.15
CA TYR A 202 9.22 -8.18 28.05
C TYR A 202 10.44 -7.90 27.16
N SER A 203 11.45 -7.22 27.72
CA SER A 203 12.68 -6.84 27.03
C SER A 203 13.93 -7.45 27.67
N SER A 204 14.97 -7.71 26.86
CA SER A 204 16.30 -8.06 27.41
C SER A 204 17.09 -6.82 27.79
N ASN A 205 16.92 -5.73 27.04
CA ASN A 205 17.58 -4.46 27.28
C ASN A 205 16.72 -3.29 26.80
N SER A 206 16.42 -2.38 27.73
CA SER A 206 15.67 -1.16 27.46
C SER A 206 16.40 0.07 27.95
N GLN A 207 16.49 1.08 27.08
CA GLN A 207 17.18 2.33 27.36
C GLN A 207 16.27 3.52 27.08
N GLY A 208 16.17 4.41 28.07
CA GLY A 208 15.52 5.70 27.86
C GLY A 208 15.76 6.73 28.94
N SER A 209 15.51 8.00 28.60
CA SER A 209 15.66 9.12 29.54
C SER A 209 14.50 9.15 30.54
N VAL A 210 13.30 8.74 30.10
CA VAL A 210 12.09 8.60 30.92
C VAL A 210 11.46 7.25 30.63
N MET A 211 11.41 6.37 31.63
CA MET A 211 10.86 5.02 31.50
C MET A 211 9.76 4.80 32.54
N HIS A 212 8.54 4.52 32.06
CA HIS A 212 7.39 4.13 32.87
C HIS A 212 6.81 2.82 32.33
N CYS A 213 7.51 1.73 32.62
CA CYS A 213 7.11 0.40 32.21
C CYS A 213 6.94 -0.51 33.43
N ALA A 214 5.86 -1.27 33.44
CA ALA A 214 5.64 -2.33 34.42
C ALA A 214 6.19 -3.65 33.87
N ALA A 215 6.80 -4.45 34.75
CA ALA A 215 7.28 -5.78 34.47
C ALA A 215 6.18 -6.84 34.62
#